data_AF-A0A5J4TXQ0-F1
#
_entry.id   AF-A0A5J4TXQ0-F1
#
_cell.length_a   1.000
_cell.length_b   1.000
_cell.length_c   1.000
_cell.angle_alpha   90.00
_cell.angle_beta   90.00
_cell.angle_gamma   90.00
#
_symmetry.space_group_name_H-M   'P 1'
#
loop_
_entity.id
_entity.type
_entity.pdbx_description
1 polymer ?
#
loop_
_entity_poly.entity_id
_entity_poly.type
_entity_poly.pdbx_seq_one_letter_code
_entity_poly.pdbx_strand_id
1 'polypeptide(L)'
;MNSLFNVAERIHFLPRQELFEYLVDENIAGSALTSIHNIIHCVYDSRSPNETHKYYEADLVCDGIYKMFKLFWTTHVKEIKDSASICIGRLFQNKKIDDEQMRKSIISHLKTLRNDPDENTQITAINALNLLSKNASNNAEIQKR
;
A
#
# COMPACT_ATOMS: atom_id res chain seq x y z
N MET A 1 -36.64 8.88 4.14
CA MET A 1 -35.56 9.31 3.23
C MET A 1 -34.19 8.98 3.83
N ASN A 2 -33.84 7.69 3.95
CA ASN A 2 -32.54 7.24 4.49
C ASN A 2 -32.25 5.77 4.13
N SER A 3 -32.42 5.38 2.85
CA SER A 3 -32.07 4.01 2.44
C SER A 3 -31.33 3.91 1.10
N LEU A 4 -31.43 4.91 0.22
CA LEU A 4 -30.74 4.89 -1.08
C LEU A 4 -29.32 5.49 -1.03
N PHE A 5 -29.01 6.33 -0.04
CA PHE A 5 -27.67 6.92 0.10
C PHE A 5 -26.61 5.93 0.63
N ASN A 6 -27.03 4.83 1.27
CA ASN A 6 -26.13 3.82 1.85
C ASN A 6 -25.74 2.67 0.88
N VAL A 7 -26.44 2.51 -0.24
CA VAL A 7 -26.21 1.38 -1.16
C VAL A 7 -25.08 1.69 -2.14
N ALA A 8 -24.98 2.94 -2.61
CA ALA A 8 -23.91 3.36 -3.52
C ALA A 8 -22.53 3.36 -2.85
N GLU A 9 -22.44 3.78 -1.57
CA GLU A 9 -21.19 3.66 -0.81
C GLU A 9 -20.82 2.20 -0.52
N ARG A 10 -21.81 1.33 -0.24
CA ARG A 10 -21.57 -0.12 -0.06
C ARG A 10 -21.07 -0.83 -1.32
N ILE A 11 -21.56 -0.48 -2.51
CA ILE A 11 -21.17 -1.14 -3.77
C ILE A 11 -19.72 -0.83 -4.17
N HIS A 12 -19.19 0.35 -3.81
CA HIS A 12 -17.77 0.68 -4.01
C HIS A 12 -16.83 0.16 -2.91
N PHE A 13 -17.38 -0.21 -1.74
CA PHE A 13 -16.60 -0.56 -0.55
C PHE A 13 -16.39 -2.07 -0.37
N LEU A 14 -17.41 -2.89 -0.66
CA LEU A 14 -17.36 -4.35 -0.52
C LEU A 14 -16.29 -5.03 -1.38
N PRO A 15 -16.09 -4.67 -2.68
CA PRO A 15 -15.07 -5.31 -3.50
C PRO A 15 -13.65 -5.09 -2.95
N ARG A 16 -13.43 -4.01 -2.18
CA ARG A 16 -12.11 -3.66 -1.65
C ARG A 16 -11.76 -4.43 -0.39
N GLN A 17 -12.73 -4.72 0.47
CA GLN A 17 -12.51 -5.56 1.66
C GLN A 17 -12.18 -7.01 1.26
N GLU A 18 -12.94 -7.55 0.31
CA GLU A 18 -12.74 -8.91 -0.21
C GLU A 18 -11.33 -9.10 -0.81
N LEU A 19 -10.75 -8.05 -1.42
CA LEU A 19 -9.38 -8.11 -1.94
C LEU A 19 -8.33 -8.41 -0.87
N PHE A 20 -8.51 -7.92 0.36
CA PHE A 20 -7.56 -8.20 1.44
C PHE A 20 -7.65 -9.64 1.95
N GLU A 21 -8.82 -10.28 1.84
CA GLU A 21 -8.98 -11.69 2.20
C GLU A 21 -8.17 -12.60 1.28
N TYR A 22 -8.01 -12.24 0.01
CA TYR A 22 -7.20 -13.01 -0.93
C TYR A 22 -5.68 -12.90 -0.70
N LEU A 23 -5.22 -12.04 0.21
CA LEU A 23 -3.79 -11.93 0.55
C LEU A 23 -3.27 -13.09 1.39
N VAL A 24 -4.15 -13.99 1.86
CA VAL A 24 -3.77 -15.18 2.64
C VAL A 24 -3.29 -16.34 1.76
N ASP A 25 -3.62 -16.35 0.47
CA ASP A 25 -3.22 -17.38 -0.49
C ASP A 25 -2.30 -16.77 -1.55
N GLU A 26 -1.04 -17.20 -1.53
CA GLU A 26 0.02 -16.68 -2.39
C GLU A 26 -0.29 -16.83 -3.90
N ASN A 27 -1.11 -17.83 -4.28
CA ASN A 27 -1.47 -18.06 -5.68
C ASN A 27 -2.37 -16.96 -6.27
N ILE A 28 -3.17 -16.31 -5.41
CA ILE A 28 -4.12 -15.27 -5.81
C ILE A 28 -3.73 -13.89 -5.27
N ALA A 29 -2.81 -13.85 -4.30
CA ALA A 29 -2.33 -12.62 -3.68
C ALA A 29 -1.68 -11.67 -4.71
N GLY A 30 -0.99 -12.18 -5.73
CA GLY A 30 -0.41 -11.35 -6.79
C GLY A 30 -1.47 -10.55 -7.55
N SER A 31 -2.58 -11.19 -7.93
CA SER A 31 -3.71 -10.52 -8.58
C SER A 31 -4.39 -9.52 -7.64
N ALA A 32 -4.59 -9.89 -6.38
CA ALA A 32 -5.17 -9.00 -5.38
C ALA A 32 -4.30 -7.74 -5.16
N LEU A 33 -2.98 -7.91 -5.02
CA LEU A 33 -2.02 -6.81 -4.90
C LEU A 33 -2.02 -5.91 -6.14
N THR A 34 -2.14 -6.48 -7.33
CA THR A 34 -2.24 -5.71 -8.58
C THR A 34 -3.50 -4.85 -8.60
N SER A 35 -4.64 -5.42 -8.21
CA SER A 35 -5.90 -4.66 -8.08
C SER A 35 -5.78 -3.55 -7.02
N ILE A 36 -5.19 -3.84 -5.86
CA ILE A 36 -4.94 -2.85 -4.80
C ILE A 36 -4.02 -1.75 -5.32
N HIS A 37 -2.94 -2.09 -6.02
CA HIS A 37 -2.01 -1.13 -6.61
C HIS A 37 -2.73 -0.16 -7.57
N ASN A 38 -3.55 -0.70 -8.47
CA ASN A 38 -4.28 0.10 -9.45
C ASN A 38 -5.29 1.01 -8.77
N ILE A 39 -6.01 0.51 -7.76
CA ILE A 39 -6.94 1.33 -6.97
C ILE A 39 -6.20 2.47 -6.28
N ILE A 40 -5.07 2.19 -5.64
CA ILE A 40 -4.21 3.20 -5.00
C ILE A 40 -3.77 4.24 -6.03
N HIS A 41 -3.29 3.80 -7.20
CA HIS A 41 -2.82 4.68 -8.26
C HIS A 41 -3.93 5.59 -8.82
N CYS A 42 -5.10 5.04 -9.16
CA CYS A 42 -6.24 5.84 -9.64
C CYS A 42 -6.72 6.86 -8.60
N VAL A 43 -6.69 6.51 -7.30
CA VAL A 43 -7.05 7.44 -6.23
C VAL A 43 -6.07 8.61 -6.14
N TYR A 44 -4.78 8.39 -6.44
CA TYR A 44 -3.77 9.45 -6.42
C TYR A 44 -3.81 10.35 -7.65
N ASP A 45 -4.04 9.80 -8.84
CA ASP A 45 -4.06 10.59 -10.08
C ASP A 45 -5.31 11.47 -10.20
N SER A 46 -6.41 11.09 -9.54
CA SER A 46 -7.72 11.72 -9.74
C SER A 46 -8.08 12.83 -8.73
N ARG A 47 -7.25 13.14 -7.72
CA ARG A 47 -7.70 14.03 -6.62
C ARG A 47 -6.65 14.99 -6.06
N SER A 48 -7.15 16.16 -5.64
CA SER A 48 -6.43 17.16 -4.85
C SER A 48 -5.81 16.50 -3.60
N PRO A 49 -4.54 16.81 -3.24
CA PRO A 49 -3.81 16.21 -2.11
C PRO A 49 -4.55 16.24 -0.75
N ASN A 50 -5.58 17.07 -0.61
CA ASN A 50 -6.29 17.32 0.63
C ASN A 50 -7.59 16.49 0.80
N GLU A 51 -8.04 15.74 -0.21
CA GLU A 51 -9.30 14.96 -0.14
C GLU A 51 -9.11 13.47 0.18
N THR A 52 -7.86 13.05 0.41
CA THR A 52 -7.37 11.66 0.37
C THR A 52 -7.87 10.72 1.49
N HIS A 53 -8.90 11.09 2.25
CA HIS A 53 -9.25 10.38 3.49
C HIS A 53 -10.70 9.90 3.63
N LYS A 54 -11.62 10.21 2.70
CA LYS A 54 -13.04 9.87 2.87
C LYS A 54 -13.43 8.43 2.48
N TYR A 55 -12.56 7.66 1.82
CA TYR A 55 -12.91 6.34 1.27
C TYR A 55 -12.20 5.16 1.95
N TYR A 56 -11.50 5.42 3.04
CA TYR A 56 -10.75 4.43 3.79
C TYR A 56 -11.17 4.55 5.24
N GLU A 57 -12.08 3.68 5.68
CA GLU A 57 -12.31 3.48 7.11
C GLU A 57 -10.97 3.03 7.71
N ALA A 58 -10.50 3.76 8.72
CA ALA A 58 -9.17 3.61 9.28
C ALA A 58 -8.89 2.17 9.74
N ASP A 59 -9.90 1.51 10.32
CA ASP A 59 -9.78 0.18 10.91
C ASP A 59 -9.60 -0.92 9.85
N LEU A 60 -10.30 -0.83 8.73
CA LEU A 60 -10.17 -1.78 7.61
C LEU A 60 -8.84 -1.62 6.87
N VAL A 61 -8.33 -0.39 6.78
CA VAL A 61 -6.98 -0.13 6.28
C VAL A 61 -5.94 -0.74 7.19
N CYS A 62 -6.13 -0.66 8.51
CA CYS A 62 -5.19 -1.23 9.47
C CYS A 62 -5.07 -2.76 9.34
N ASP A 63 -6.19 -3.50 9.25
CA ASP A 63 -6.16 -4.95 9.06
C ASP A 63 -5.58 -5.35 7.69
N GLY A 64 -5.99 -4.66 6.62
CA GLY A 64 -5.45 -4.87 5.28
C GLY A 64 -3.94 -4.64 5.18
N ILE A 65 -3.43 -3.57 5.79
CA ILE A 65 -1.99 -3.28 5.86
C ILE A 65 -1.25 -4.39 6.60
N TYR A 66 -1.80 -4.89 7.71
CA TYR A 66 -1.17 -5.98 8.46
C TYR A 66 -1.11 -7.27 7.62
N LYS A 67 -2.18 -7.62 6.90
CA LYS A 67 -2.21 -8.75 5.96
C LYS A 67 -1.15 -8.59 4.86
N MET A 68 -1.04 -7.40 4.26
CA MET A 68 0.00 -7.10 3.26
C MET A 68 1.41 -7.23 3.84
N PHE A 69 1.63 -6.75 5.08
CA PHE A 69 2.93 -6.83 5.71
C PHE A 69 3.30 -8.27 6.08
N LYS A 70 2.34 -9.06 6.57
CA LYS A 70 2.52 -10.49 6.81
C LYS A 70 2.91 -11.20 5.51
N LEU A 71 2.18 -10.95 4.42
CA LEU A 71 2.49 -11.51 3.10
C LEU A 71 3.91 -11.13 2.64
N PHE A 72 4.27 -9.85 2.74
CA PHE A 72 5.63 -9.36 2.45
C PHE A 72 6.71 -10.11 3.23
N TRP A 73 6.43 -10.43 4.50
CA TRP A 73 7.36 -11.13 5.37
C TRP A 73 7.49 -12.62 5.02
N THR A 74 6.38 -13.28 4.69
CA THR A 74 6.34 -14.74 4.51
C THR A 74 6.58 -15.21 3.09
N THR A 75 6.30 -14.38 2.08
CA THR A 75 6.43 -14.77 0.67
C THR A 75 7.88 -14.98 0.24
N HIS A 76 8.10 -15.98 -0.61
CA HIS A 76 9.35 -16.19 -1.33
C HIS A 76 9.30 -15.71 -2.79
N VAL A 77 8.13 -15.28 -3.25
CA VAL A 77 7.91 -14.79 -4.61
C VAL A 77 8.28 -13.31 -4.68
N LYS A 78 9.29 -12.98 -5.48
CA LYS A 78 9.85 -11.63 -5.59
C LYS A 78 8.77 -10.61 -5.95
N GLU A 79 7.96 -10.92 -6.94
CA GLU A 79 6.94 -10.03 -7.50
C GLU A 79 5.87 -9.68 -6.46
N ILE A 80 5.47 -10.66 -5.63
CA ILE A 80 4.52 -10.46 -4.53
C ILE A 80 5.15 -9.59 -3.45
N LYS A 81 6.42 -9.87 -3.08
CA LYS A 81 7.16 -9.10 -2.08
C LYS A 81 7.32 -7.63 -2.48
N ASP A 82 7.74 -7.41 -3.73
CA ASP A 82 7.94 -6.08 -4.30
C ASP A 82 6.60 -5.32 -4.31
N SER A 83 5.55 -5.95 -4.86
CA SER A 83 4.21 -5.36 -4.93
C SER A 83 3.63 -5.01 -3.57
N ALA A 84 3.75 -5.89 -2.58
CA ALA A 84 3.29 -5.64 -1.21
C ALA A 84 4.03 -4.45 -0.60
N SER A 85 5.36 -4.38 -0.75
CA SER A 85 6.17 -3.27 -0.23
C SER A 85 5.82 -1.92 -0.85
N ILE A 86 5.60 -1.89 -2.17
CA ILE A 86 5.23 -0.69 -2.93
C ILE A 86 3.85 -0.21 -2.48
N CYS A 87 2.88 -1.11 -2.36
CA CYS A 87 1.53 -0.75 -1.95
C CYS A 87 1.51 -0.22 -0.51
N ILE A 88 2.21 -0.84 0.44
CA ILE A 88 2.34 -0.33 1.82
C ILE A 88 2.99 1.07 1.80
N GLY A 89 4.10 1.24 1.08
CA GLY A 89 4.79 2.53 1.01
C GLY A 89 3.90 3.66 0.49
N ARG A 90 3.08 3.38 -0.53
CA ARG A 90 2.10 4.32 -1.06
C ARG A 90 1.00 4.66 -0.04
N LEU A 91 0.41 3.66 0.62
CA LEU A 91 -0.67 3.86 1.60
C LEU A 91 -0.27 4.78 2.78
N PHE A 92 1.01 4.78 3.18
CA PHE A 92 1.54 5.62 4.25
C PHE A 92 2.01 7.01 3.79
N GLN A 93 1.52 7.53 2.66
CA GLN A 93 1.78 8.90 2.26
C GLN A 93 1.45 9.90 3.40
N ASN A 94 2.39 10.78 3.73
CA ASN A 94 2.26 11.80 4.79
C ASN A 94 2.01 11.24 6.20
N LYS A 95 1.98 9.92 6.38
CA LYS A 95 1.71 9.25 7.65
C LYS A 95 2.94 8.50 8.12
N LYS A 96 3.12 8.45 9.43
CA LYS A 96 4.15 7.61 10.03
C LYS A 96 3.71 6.15 9.95
N ILE A 97 4.62 5.25 9.57
CA ILE A 97 4.44 3.82 9.85
C ILE A 97 4.81 3.63 11.31
N ASP A 98 3.84 3.44 12.21
CA ASP A 98 4.13 3.42 13.65
C ASP A 98 4.93 2.20 14.08
N ASP A 99 4.60 1.02 13.52
CA ASP A 99 5.36 -0.20 13.71
C ASP A 99 6.79 -0.02 13.16
N GLU A 100 7.77 -0.05 14.06
CA GLU A 100 9.17 0.18 13.70
C GLU A 100 9.75 -0.93 12.83
N GLN A 101 9.34 -2.18 13.05
CA GLN A 101 9.82 -3.31 12.27
C GLN A 101 9.29 -3.21 10.84
N MET A 102 7.99 -2.94 10.68
CA MET A 102 7.37 -2.69 9.38
C MET A 102 8.06 -1.53 8.66
N ARG A 103 8.25 -0.40 9.35
CA ARG A 103 8.90 0.79 8.78
C ARG A 103 10.29 0.46 8.23
N LYS A 104 11.13 -0.20 9.04
CA LYS A 104 12.49 -0.58 8.64
C LYS A 104 12.50 -1.56 7.48
N SER A 105 11.72 -2.63 7.55
CA SER A 105 11.74 -3.69 6.55
C SER A 105 11.19 -3.22 5.20
N ILE A 106 10.11 -2.44 5.20
CA ILE A 106 9.52 -1.88 3.97
C ILE A 106 10.48 -0.86 3.34
N ILE A 107 11.02 0.08 4.12
CA ILE A 107 11.97 1.08 3.59
C ILE A 107 13.25 0.41 3.09
N SER A 108 13.78 -0.57 3.81
CA SER A 108 14.97 -1.31 3.38
C SER A 108 14.75 -2.01 2.04
N HIS A 109 13.61 -2.71 1.88
CA HIS A 109 13.27 -3.39 0.63
C HIS A 109 13.04 -2.40 -0.52
N LEU A 110 12.27 -1.33 -0.30
CA LEU A 110 12.08 -0.30 -1.34
C LEU A 110 13.39 0.34 -1.80
N LYS A 111 14.39 0.46 -0.92
CA LYS A 111 15.72 0.97 -1.29
C LYS A 111 16.49 0.02 -2.22
N THR A 112 16.31 -1.29 -2.10
CA THR A 112 16.95 -2.24 -3.03
C THR A 112 16.35 -2.15 -4.43
N LEU A 113 15.04 -1.89 -4.52
CA LEU A 113 14.31 -1.74 -5.79
C LEU A 113 14.65 -0.45 -6.57
N ARG A 114 15.40 0.48 -5.98
CA ARG A 114 15.86 1.70 -6.68
C ARG A 114 16.75 1.42 -7.89
N ASN A 115 17.35 0.23 -7.95
CA ASN A 115 18.20 -0.20 -9.05
C ASN A 115 17.63 -1.47 -9.71
N ASP A 116 16.32 -1.73 -9.57
CA ASP A 116 15.69 -2.88 -10.20
C ASP A 116 15.80 -2.77 -11.74
N PRO A 117 16.13 -3.86 -12.45
CA PRO A 117 16.19 -3.85 -13.91
C PRO A 117 14.83 -3.60 -14.57
N ASP A 118 13.71 -3.89 -13.89
CA ASP A 118 12.39 -3.52 -14.35
C ASP A 118 12.11 -2.03 -14.04
N GLU A 119 12.07 -1.21 -15.08
CA GLU A 119 11.89 0.24 -14.98
C GLU A 119 10.61 0.63 -14.24
N ASN A 120 9.52 -0.12 -14.45
CA ASN A 120 8.26 0.15 -13.76
C ASN A 120 8.39 -0.10 -12.25
N THR A 121 8.98 -1.22 -11.84
CA THR A 121 9.28 -1.54 -10.44
C THR A 121 10.18 -0.48 -9.82
N GLN A 122 11.23 -0.06 -10.53
CA GLN A 122 12.12 1.00 -10.09
C GLN A 122 11.38 2.32 -9.83
N ILE A 123 10.63 2.81 -10.84
CA ILE A 123 9.89 4.08 -10.76
C ILE A 123 8.85 4.03 -9.63
N THR A 124 8.11 2.94 -9.53
CA THR A 124 7.06 2.80 -8.52
C THR A 124 7.63 2.72 -7.10
N ALA A 125 8.78 2.09 -6.91
CA ALA A 125 9.50 2.07 -5.63
C ALA A 125 10.06 3.45 -5.24
N ILE A 126 10.65 4.18 -6.19
CA ILE A 126 11.12 5.56 -5.97
C ILE A 126 9.95 6.46 -5.57
N ASN A 127 8.81 6.34 -6.25
CA ASN A 127 7.61 7.09 -5.91
C ASN A 127 7.11 6.75 -4.50
N ALA A 128 7.10 5.46 -4.11
CA ALA A 128 6.73 5.05 -2.76
C ALA A 128 7.66 5.67 -1.69
N LEU A 129 8.98 5.66 -1.92
CA LEU A 129 9.96 6.30 -1.02
C LEU A 129 9.72 7.82 -0.91
N ASN A 130 9.42 8.49 -2.03
CA ASN A 130 9.10 9.92 -2.05
C ASN A 130 7.82 10.26 -1.29
N LEU A 131 6.83 9.37 -1.29
CA LEU A 131 5.59 9.54 -0.51
C LEU A 131 5.84 9.33 0.99
N LEU A 132 6.64 8.33 1.33
CA LEU A 132 7.03 8.03 2.71
C LEU A 132 7.87 9.17 3.32
N SER A 133 8.80 9.76 2.55
CA SER A 133 9.72 10.81 3.02
C SER A 133 9.02 12.12 3.41
N LYS A 134 7.74 12.30 3.06
CA LYS A 134 6.92 13.43 3.52
C LYS A 134 6.66 13.40 5.03
N ASN A 135 6.79 12.24 5.67
CA ASN A 135 6.78 12.12 7.13
C ASN A 135 8.21 12.10 7.69
N ALA A 136 8.47 12.88 8.75
CA ALA A 136 9.81 13.05 9.32
C ALA A 136 10.44 11.74 9.83
N SER A 137 9.67 10.87 10.50
CA SER A 137 10.19 9.60 11.04
C SER A 137 10.55 8.62 9.93
N ASN A 138 9.72 8.53 8.88
CA ASN A 138 10.02 7.70 7.72
C ASN A 138 11.23 8.26 6.94
N ASN A 139 11.31 9.59 6.75
CA ASN A 139 12.46 10.21 6.09
C ASN A 139 13.76 9.93 6.84
N ALA A 140 13.76 10.06 8.17
CA ALA A 140 14.92 9.75 8.99
C ALA A 140 15.39 8.29 8.80
N GLU A 141 14.48 7.34 8.62
CA GLU A 141 14.81 5.95 8.30
C GLU A 141 15.36 5.79 6.87
N ILE A 142 14.76 6.47 5.88
CA ILE A 142 15.23 6.45 4.48
C ILE A 142 16.68 6.92 4.36
N GLN A 143 17.05 7.98 5.11
CA GLN A 143 18.39 8.58 5.08
C GLN A 143 19.48 7.74 5.78
N LYS A 144 19.11 6.71 6.57
CA LYS A 144 20.11 5.78 7.12
C LYS A 144 20.79 5.04 5.98
N ARG A 145 22.07 4.71 6.13
CA ARG A 145 22.80 3.94 5.11
C ARG A 145 22.44 2.47 5.19
#